data_AF-A0A0V0V4A6-F1
#
_entry.id   AF-A0A0V0V4A6-F1
#
_cell.length_a   1.000
_cell.length_b   1.000
_cell.length_c   1.000
_cell.angle_alpha   90.00
_cell.angle_beta   90.00
_cell.angle_gamma   90.00
#
_symmetry.space_group_name_H-M   'P 1'
#
loop_
_entity.id
_entity.type
_entity.pdbx_description
1 polymer ?
#
loop_
_entity_poly.entity_id
_entity_poly.type
_entity_poly.pdbx_seq_one_letter_code
_entity_poly.pdbx_strand_id
1 'polypeptide(L)'
;LVDMVMANDNSPVISLAHCVRSEQNDGCKTLEQSICTDLEKQYRSAARFFRDKEEKAFHVPYQKRIYMAALSKQIAHGSFEQNKKDSDVGFFDLFGQDRNEAWKSLENKSREDSMKEYINLLLDMCPQFAFYYAAEIQRQSDSRNQSQDQSSPSTNPNSLPDSQIRDALNRQTFGQFNQYAMVKYANDPQKRDELIKQLQEKHFHEYMTRVHSQVASSDERGCFIREDESPPAACSGENEANVTDANTVPFYSHPTTRQVNMLPASIWTRRDIKDFKESIRRSGDNGTIRVGYGETVTVRVPTHDDGNSLFWEFATDNYDIGFGLFFEWTVSDTNVVSVHVCESEDDDDDDEADSIATNSDDVERGARTLPGSKPAVDQIIPVYRRDCHEEVYAGSHPYPGRGVYLLKFDNCYSLWRSKTLYYRVYYSK
;
A
#
# COMPACT_ATOMS: atom_id res chain seq x y z
N LEU A 1 -26.64 -9.92 20.01
CA LEU A 1 -26.55 -8.82 19.02
C LEU A 1 -27.17 -9.22 17.67
N VAL A 2 -26.79 -10.37 17.11
CA VAL A 2 -27.36 -10.92 15.86
C VAL A 2 -28.89 -11.06 15.96
N ASP A 3 -29.40 -11.61 17.06
CA ASP A 3 -30.85 -11.68 17.28
C ASP A 3 -31.52 -10.29 17.33
N MET A 4 -30.84 -9.24 17.80
CA MET A 4 -31.37 -7.87 17.77
C MET A 4 -31.34 -7.24 16.38
N VAL A 5 -30.36 -7.59 15.55
CA VAL A 5 -30.29 -7.17 14.14
C VAL A 5 -31.39 -7.87 13.34
N MET A 6 -31.66 -9.13 13.64
CA MET A 6 -32.67 -9.96 12.97
C MET A 6 -34.10 -9.74 13.49
N ALA A 7 -34.28 -9.28 14.74
CA ALA A 7 -35.60 -9.19 15.39
C ALA A 7 -36.53 -8.08 14.85
N ASN A 8 -36.08 -7.24 13.91
CA ASN A 8 -36.89 -6.20 13.29
C ASN A 8 -37.18 -6.41 11.79
N ASP A 9 -36.78 -7.54 11.19
CA ASP A 9 -36.95 -7.76 9.76
C ASP A 9 -38.26 -8.47 9.41
N ASN A 10 -39.31 -7.66 9.25
CA ASN A 10 -40.43 -7.97 8.35
C ASN A 10 -40.24 -7.27 6.98
N SER A 11 -38.99 -6.90 6.66
CA SER A 11 -38.63 -6.17 5.45
C SER A 11 -38.56 -7.15 4.27
N PRO A 12 -39.15 -6.82 3.10
CA PRO A 12 -39.10 -7.70 1.93
C PRO A 12 -37.65 -7.95 1.50
N VAL A 13 -37.33 -9.17 1.09
CA VAL A 13 -36.02 -9.51 0.52
C VAL A 13 -35.80 -8.68 -0.76
N ILE A 14 -35.04 -7.59 -0.64
CA ILE A 14 -34.70 -6.73 -1.77
C ILE A 14 -33.58 -7.43 -2.56
N SER A 15 -33.98 -8.16 -3.60
CA SER A 15 -33.02 -8.64 -4.61
C SER A 15 -32.56 -7.47 -5.48
N LEU A 16 -31.30 -7.48 -5.92
CA LEU A 16 -30.77 -6.57 -6.94
C LEU A 16 -31.68 -6.52 -8.19
N ALA A 17 -32.31 -7.64 -8.56
CA ALA A 17 -33.26 -7.73 -9.67
C ALA A 17 -34.61 -7.02 -9.40
N HIS A 18 -34.93 -6.71 -8.14
CA HIS A 18 -36.15 -6.01 -7.73
C HIS A 18 -35.94 -4.49 -7.68
N CYS A 19 -34.78 -4.01 -7.22
CA CYS A 19 -34.44 -2.58 -7.26
C CYS A 19 -34.44 -2.01 -8.70
N VAL A 20 -33.92 -2.77 -9.66
CA VAL A 20 -33.87 -2.36 -11.09
C VAL A 20 -35.27 -2.23 -11.71
N ARG A 21 -36.27 -2.96 -11.21
CA ARG A 21 -37.64 -2.93 -11.76
C ARG A 21 -38.47 -1.72 -11.34
N SER A 22 -38.11 -1.02 -10.26
CA SER A 22 -39.00 -0.03 -9.64
C SER A 22 -39.09 1.31 -10.36
N GLU A 23 -38.21 1.60 -11.32
CA GLU A 23 -38.22 2.85 -12.08
C GLU A 23 -37.86 2.62 -13.55
N GLN A 24 -38.81 2.13 -14.37
CA GLN A 24 -38.95 2.52 -15.79
C GLN A 24 -40.12 1.77 -16.45
N ASN A 25 -41.10 2.55 -16.89
CA ASN A 25 -42.18 2.13 -17.77
C ASN A 25 -41.62 1.96 -19.20
N ASP A 26 -41.96 0.83 -19.83
CA ASP A 26 -41.79 0.49 -21.26
C ASP A 26 -40.40 0.65 -21.91
N GLY A 27 -39.60 -0.42 -21.88
CA GLY A 27 -38.43 -0.56 -22.75
C GLY A 27 -37.43 -1.66 -22.38
N CYS A 28 -37.54 -2.26 -21.18
CA CYS A 28 -36.49 -3.10 -20.63
C CYS A 28 -36.88 -4.59 -20.58
N LYS A 29 -36.92 -5.27 -21.74
CA LYS A 29 -37.01 -6.75 -21.80
C LYS A 29 -35.66 -7.44 -22.01
N THR A 30 -34.55 -6.70 -22.00
CA THR A 30 -33.23 -7.25 -22.36
C THR A 30 -32.15 -7.07 -21.28
N LEU A 31 -32.52 -6.56 -20.08
CA LEU A 31 -31.58 -6.36 -18.96
C LEU A 31 -31.80 -7.34 -17.80
N GLU A 32 -32.62 -8.40 -17.98
CA GLU A 32 -32.77 -9.45 -16.96
C GLU A 32 -31.68 -10.54 -17.06
N GLN A 33 -30.89 -10.58 -18.14
CA GLN A 33 -29.98 -11.69 -18.44
C GLN A 33 -28.48 -11.41 -18.25
N SER A 34 -28.09 -10.25 -17.70
CA SER A 34 -26.66 -9.91 -17.52
C SER A 34 -26.28 -9.32 -16.16
N ILE A 35 -27.12 -9.50 -15.12
CA ILE A 35 -26.61 -9.33 -13.75
C ILE A 35 -25.64 -10.48 -13.52
N CYS A 36 -24.34 -10.13 -13.47
CA CYS A 36 -23.25 -11.06 -13.27
C CYS A 36 -23.58 -12.04 -12.14
N THR A 37 -23.72 -13.34 -12.47
CA THR A 37 -24.05 -14.42 -11.52
C THR A 37 -22.93 -14.71 -10.52
N ASP A 38 -21.84 -13.96 -10.58
CA ASP A 38 -20.66 -14.12 -9.75
C ASP A 38 -20.85 -13.35 -8.42
N LEU A 39 -21.31 -14.10 -7.40
CA LEU A 39 -21.54 -13.60 -6.05
C LEU A 39 -20.28 -12.98 -5.43
N GLU A 40 -19.10 -13.49 -5.76
CA GLU A 40 -17.84 -12.99 -5.21
C GLU A 40 -17.51 -11.60 -5.78
N LYS A 41 -17.75 -11.39 -7.10
CA LYS A 41 -17.63 -10.06 -7.70
C LYS A 41 -18.62 -9.06 -7.11
N GLN A 42 -19.85 -9.49 -6.87
CA GLN A 42 -20.87 -8.66 -6.22
C GLN A 42 -20.42 -8.24 -4.82
N TYR A 43 -19.96 -9.19 -4.00
CA TYR A 43 -19.46 -8.92 -2.67
C TYR A 43 -18.25 -7.98 -2.68
N ARG A 44 -17.27 -8.19 -3.57
CA ARG A 44 -16.10 -7.31 -3.68
C ARG A 44 -16.49 -5.87 -4.05
N SER A 45 -17.45 -5.70 -4.96
CA SER A 45 -17.99 -4.37 -5.28
C SER A 45 -18.75 -3.76 -4.11
N ALA A 46 -19.56 -4.54 -3.39
CA ALA A 46 -20.28 -4.12 -2.20
C ALA A 46 -19.34 -3.64 -1.08
N ALA A 47 -18.30 -4.43 -0.76
CA ALA A 47 -17.32 -4.08 0.25
C ALA A 47 -16.53 -2.81 -0.12
N ARG A 48 -16.16 -2.65 -1.39
CA ARG A 48 -15.54 -1.42 -1.90
C ARG A 48 -16.47 -0.22 -1.78
N PHE A 49 -17.71 -0.37 -2.21
CA PHE A 49 -18.72 0.69 -2.14
C PHE A 49 -18.96 1.14 -0.69
N PHE A 50 -19.13 0.18 0.22
CA PHE A 50 -19.30 0.45 1.64
C PHE A 50 -18.13 1.27 2.18
N ARG A 51 -16.89 0.81 1.99
CA ARG A 51 -15.67 1.52 2.41
C ARG A 51 -15.57 2.95 1.87
N ASP A 52 -15.92 3.16 0.60
CA ASP A 52 -15.68 4.43 -0.08
C ASP A 52 -16.81 5.46 0.15
N LYS A 53 -18.02 4.99 0.49
CA LYS A 53 -19.24 5.82 0.53
C LYS A 53 -19.89 5.95 1.91
N GLU A 54 -19.52 5.13 2.88
CA GLU A 54 -20.11 5.12 4.23
C GLU A 54 -19.96 6.45 5.01
N GLU A 55 -19.04 7.33 4.64
CA GLU A 55 -18.95 8.66 5.26
C GLU A 55 -19.63 9.77 4.44
N LYS A 56 -19.96 9.49 3.17
CA LYS A 56 -20.39 10.51 2.19
C LYS A 56 -21.83 10.32 1.71
N ALA A 57 -22.35 9.10 1.73
CA ALA A 57 -23.63 8.75 1.11
C ALA A 57 -24.72 8.33 2.11
N PHE A 58 -24.38 7.70 3.25
CA PHE A 58 -25.35 7.25 4.25
C PHE A 58 -24.66 6.95 5.60
N HIS A 59 -25.40 6.96 6.71
CA HIS A 59 -24.87 6.60 8.03
C HIS A 59 -25.27 5.18 8.42
N VAL A 60 -24.30 4.36 8.81
CA VAL A 60 -24.51 2.96 9.20
C VAL A 60 -24.58 2.84 10.72
N PRO A 61 -25.69 2.32 11.28
CA PRO A 61 -25.82 2.05 12.71
C PRO A 61 -24.72 1.12 13.22
N TYR A 62 -24.26 1.36 14.45
CA TYR A 62 -23.18 0.61 15.11
C TYR A 62 -23.37 -0.91 14.99
N GLN A 63 -24.55 -1.41 15.35
CA GLN A 63 -24.87 -2.84 15.38
C GLN A 63 -24.78 -3.48 13.99
N LYS A 64 -25.27 -2.78 12.95
CA LYS A 64 -25.19 -3.28 11.57
C LYS A 64 -23.74 -3.32 11.08
N ARG A 65 -22.89 -2.38 11.51
CA ARG A 65 -21.48 -2.39 11.11
C ARG A 65 -20.64 -3.46 11.81
N ILE A 66 -20.87 -3.69 13.10
CA ILE A 66 -20.34 -4.85 13.81
C ILE A 66 -20.69 -6.13 13.06
N TYR A 67 -21.96 -6.25 12.67
CA TYR A 67 -22.44 -7.43 11.98
C TYR A 67 -21.83 -7.59 10.57
N MET A 68 -21.71 -6.51 9.80
CA MET A 68 -21.00 -6.53 8.53
C MET A 68 -19.52 -6.92 8.68
N ALA A 69 -18.84 -6.42 9.72
CA ALA A 69 -17.44 -6.80 10.00
C ALA A 69 -17.30 -8.28 10.39
N ALA A 70 -18.25 -8.80 11.18
CA ALA A 70 -18.32 -10.22 11.51
C ALA A 70 -18.57 -11.09 10.26
N LEU A 71 -19.48 -10.68 9.37
CA LEU A 71 -19.71 -11.35 8.09
C LEU A 71 -18.45 -11.33 7.21
N SER A 72 -17.70 -10.23 7.17
CA SER A 72 -16.42 -10.17 6.45
C SER A 72 -15.38 -11.14 7.01
N LYS A 73 -15.29 -11.28 8.35
CA LYS A 73 -14.43 -12.28 9.00
C LYS A 73 -14.89 -13.71 8.69
N GLN A 74 -16.19 -14.00 8.72
CA GLN A 74 -16.75 -15.30 8.32
C GLN A 74 -16.45 -15.64 6.86
N ILE A 75 -16.51 -14.65 5.96
CA ILE A 75 -16.18 -14.84 4.53
C ILE A 75 -14.70 -15.15 4.34
N ALA A 76 -13.82 -14.45 5.06
CA ALA A 76 -12.37 -14.59 4.92
C ALA A 76 -11.83 -15.85 5.59
N HIS A 77 -12.25 -16.13 6.83
CA HIS A 77 -11.64 -17.14 7.69
C HIS A 77 -12.58 -18.32 8.02
N GLY A 78 -13.87 -18.24 7.70
CA GLY A 78 -14.85 -19.26 8.07
C GLY A 78 -15.37 -19.09 9.50
N SER A 79 -15.86 -20.18 10.09
CA SER A 79 -16.41 -20.18 11.45
C SER A 79 -15.40 -19.68 12.48
N PHE A 80 -15.88 -18.99 13.51
CA PHE A 80 -15.00 -18.49 14.58
C PHE A 80 -14.26 -19.64 15.28
N GLU A 81 -12.93 -19.65 15.19
CA GLU A 81 -12.06 -20.52 15.97
C GLU A 81 -11.53 -19.75 17.19
N GLN A 82 -11.60 -20.36 18.38
CA GLN A 82 -11.12 -19.72 19.61
C GLN A 82 -9.58 -19.81 19.70
N ASN A 83 -8.89 -19.13 18.79
CA ASN A 83 -7.45 -18.99 18.80
C ASN A 83 -7.02 -17.86 19.75
N LYS A 84 -5.79 -17.93 20.29
CA LYS A 84 -5.28 -16.93 21.24
C LYS A 84 -5.27 -15.51 20.65
N LYS A 85 -5.12 -15.40 19.33
CA LYS A 85 -5.09 -14.15 18.56
C LYS A 85 -6.48 -13.51 18.39
N ASP A 86 -7.52 -14.32 18.16
CA ASP A 86 -8.93 -13.86 18.08
C ASP A 86 -9.53 -13.53 19.45
N SER A 87 -8.88 -13.93 20.54
CA SER A 87 -9.29 -13.61 21.91
C SER A 87 -8.49 -12.47 22.54
N ASP A 88 -7.40 -12.03 21.93
CA ASP A 88 -6.54 -10.94 22.41
C ASP A 88 -7.01 -9.58 21.89
N VAL A 89 -8.30 -9.32 22.04
CA VAL A 89 -8.83 -7.96 21.84
C VAL A 89 -8.56 -7.20 23.13
N GLY A 90 -7.64 -6.24 23.07
CA GLY A 90 -7.26 -5.44 24.24
C GLY A 90 -8.49 -4.88 24.97
N PHE A 91 -8.42 -4.76 26.30
CA PHE A 91 -9.55 -4.38 27.16
C PHE A 91 -10.33 -3.12 26.70
N PHE A 92 -9.68 -2.20 25.97
CA PHE A 92 -10.27 -0.97 25.45
C PHE A 92 -10.84 -1.09 24.02
N ASP A 93 -10.69 -2.22 23.32
CA ASP A 93 -11.24 -2.46 21.98
C ASP A 93 -12.64 -3.07 22.06
N LEU A 94 -13.61 -2.24 22.47
CA LEU A 94 -15.02 -2.62 22.58
C LEU A 94 -15.59 -3.15 21.25
N PHE A 95 -15.16 -2.59 20.12
CA PHE A 95 -15.67 -3.02 18.82
C PHE A 95 -15.11 -4.37 18.40
N GLY A 96 -13.81 -4.61 18.59
CA GLY A 96 -13.24 -5.92 18.29
C GLY A 96 -13.86 -7.00 19.17
N GLN A 97 -14.16 -6.68 20.45
CA GLN A 97 -14.92 -7.57 21.33
C GLN A 97 -16.32 -7.86 20.78
N ASP A 98 -17.10 -6.81 20.48
CA ASP A 98 -18.46 -6.94 19.92
C ASP A 98 -18.47 -7.65 18.55
N ARG A 99 -17.45 -7.41 17.71
CA ARG A 99 -17.25 -8.06 16.41
C ARG A 99 -16.96 -9.53 16.59
N ASN A 100 -16.07 -9.89 17.50
CA ASN A 100 -15.71 -11.28 17.75
C ASN A 100 -16.90 -12.02 18.40
N GLU A 101 -17.69 -11.36 19.25
CA GLU A 101 -18.94 -11.92 19.76
C GLU A 101 -19.97 -12.12 18.63
N ALA A 102 -20.15 -11.14 17.75
CA ALA A 102 -21.02 -11.28 16.59
C ALA A 102 -20.54 -12.38 15.64
N TRP A 103 -19.23 -12.49 15.39
CA TRP A 103 -18.64 -13.53 14.55
C TRP A 103 -18.83 -14.92 15.16
N LYS A 104 -18.65 -15.08 16.48
CA LYS A 104 -19.01 -16.31 17.19
C LYS A 104 -20.47 -16.70 16.97
N SER A 105 -21.39 -15.75 17.02
CA SER A 105 -22.82 -16.03 16.82
C SER A 105 -23.22 -16.31 15.37
N LEU A 106 -22.32 -16.12 14.39
CA LEU A 106 -22.55 -16.59 13.02
C LEU A 106 -22.40 -18.11 12.89
N GLU A 107 -21.77 -18.78 13.86
CA GLU A 107 -21.56 -20.22 13.91
C GLU A 107 -21.07 -20.79 12.56
N ASN A 108 -21.80 -21.77 12.00
CA ASN A 108 -21.46 -22.47 10.77
C ASN A 108 -22.04 -21.80 9.51
N LYS A 109 -22.22 -20.48 9.54
CA LYS A 109 -22.74 -19.77 8.37
C LYS A 109 -21.78 -19.93 7.19
N SER A 110 -22.31 -20.37 6.04
CA SER A 110 -21.49 -20.60 4.85
C SER A 110 -20.90 -19.28 4.32
N ARG A 111 -19.77 -19.37 3.61
CA ARG A 111 -19.15 -18.22 2.94
C ARG A 111 -20.11 -17.56 1.95
N GLU A 112 -20.87 -18.35 1.19
CA GLU A 112 -21.85 -17.83 0.23
C GLU A 112 -23.01 -17.09 0.91
N ASP A 113 -23.56 -17.66 1.98
CA ASP A 113 -24.68 -17.02 2.68
C ASP A 113 -24.23 -15.77 3.42
N SER A 114 -22.99 -15.76 3.91
CA SER A 114 -22.37 -14.56 4.50
C SER A 114 -22.21 -13.44 3.47
N MET A 115 -21.79 -13.76 2.24
CA MET A 115 -21.72 -12.79 1.14
C MET A 115 -23.10 -12.24 0.77
N LYS A 116 -24.11 -13.12 0.63
CA LYS A 116 -25.49 -12.70 0.32
C LYS A 116 -26.04 -11.78 1.40
N GLU A 117 -25.84 -12.15 2.66
CA GLU A 117 -26.32 -11.36 3.79
C GLU A 117 -25.62 -10.00 3.88
N TYR A 118 -24.30 -9.95 3.64
CA TYR A 118 -23.56 -8.70 3.57
C TYR A 118 -24.14 -7.77 2.49
N ILE A 119 -24.38 -8.31 1.29
CA ILE A 119 -24.95 -7.54 0.16
C ILE A 119 -26.37 -7.06 0.50
N ASN A 120 -27.22 -7.93 1.05
CA ASN A 120 -28.59 -7.58 1.42
C ASN A 120 -28.63 -6.49 2.49
N LEU A 121 -27.77 -6.60 3.51
CA LEU A 121 -27.66 -5.59 4.56
C LEU A 121 -27.19 -4.24 4.00
N LEU A 122 -26.25 -4.26 3.04
CA LEU A 122 -25.83 -3.05 2.34
C LEU A 122 -26.97 -2.44 1.52
N LEU A 123 -27.72 -3.26 0.78
CA LEU A 123 -28.84 -2.80 -0.04
C LEU A 123 -29.98 -2.23 0.80
N ASP A 124 -30.27 -2.83 1.96
CA ASP A 124 -31.23 -2.32 2.93
C ASP A 124 -30.84 -0.93 3.44
N MET A 125 -29.56 -0.75 3.81
CA MET A 125 -29.06 0.53 4.31
C MET A 125 -28.85 1.57 3.20
N CYS A 126 -28.48 1.13 2.00
CA CYS A 126 -28.16 1.98 0.86
C CYS A 126 -28.56 1.32 -0.47
N PRO A 127 -29.83 1.47 -0.89
CA PRO A 127 -30.32 0.94 -2.16
C PRO A 127 -29.56 1.48 -3.39
N GLN A 128 -28.88 2.63 -3.27
CA GLN A 128 -28.08 3.21 -4.34
C GLN A 128 -26.92 2.31 -4.81
N PHE A 129 -26.49 1.36 -3.98
CA PHE A 129 -25.50 0.36 -4.37
C PHE A 129 -25.96 -0.43 -5.61
N ALA A 130 -27.26 -0.70 -5.76
CA ALA A 130 -27.78 -1.42 -6.93
C ALA A 130 -27.47 -0.71 -8.25
N PHE A 131 -27.68 0.61 -8.30
CA PHE A 131 -27.37 1.43 -9.48
C PHE A 131 -25.87 1.55 -9.71
N TYR A 132 -25.11 1.72 -8.63
CA TYR A 132 -23.64 1.75 -8.70
C TYR A 132 -23.09 0.46 -9.32
N TYR A 133 -23.55 -0.69 -8.85
CA TYR A 133 -23.10 -1.99 -9.33
C TYR A 133 -23.53 -2.25 -10.77
N ALA A 134 -24.77 -1.90 -11.15
CA ALA A 134 -25.24 -2.00 -12.53
C ALA A 134 -24.37 -1.16 -13.49
N ALA A 135 -24.03 0.07 -13.10
CA ALA A 135 -23.14 0.93 -13.88
C ALA A 135 -21.69 0.42 -13.95
N GLU A 136 -21.23 -0.32 -12.93
CA GLU A 136 -19.92 -0.98 -12.94
C GLU A 136 -19.89 -2.17 -13.91
N ILE A 137 -20.95 -2.99 -13.94
CA ILE A 137 -21.08 -4.08 -14.92
C ILE A 137 -21.10 -3.54 -16.35
N GLN A 138 -21.88 -2.50 -16.62
CA GLN A 138 -21.99 -1.91 -17.95
C GLN A 138 -20.64 -1.40 -18.48
N ARG A 139 -19.87 -0.72 -17.61
CA ARG A 139 -18.51 -0.27 -17.97
C ARG A 139 -17.58 -1.43 -18.31
N GLN A 140 -17.67 -2.53 -17.57
CA GLN A 140 -16.86 -3.72 -17.84
C GLN A 140 -17.26 -4.41 -19.15
N SER A 141 -18.55 -4.44 -19.51
CA SER A 141 -18.99 -4.96 -20.80
C SER A 141 -18.55 -4.07 -21.96
N ASP A 142 -18.64 -2.74 -21.81
CA ASP A 142 -18.24 -1.80 -22.85
C ASP A 142 -16.72 -1.87 -23.10
N SER A 143 -15.90 -1.99 -22.04
CA SER A 143 -14.46 -2.21 -22.17
C SER A 143 -14.10 -3.56 -22.81
N ARG A 144 -14.87 -4.63 -22.53
CA ARG A 144 -14.68 -5.93 -23.20
C ARG A 144 -15.03 -5.87 -24.68
N ASN A 145 -16.12 -5.19 -25.04
CA ASN A 145 -16.53 -5.00 -26.42
C ASN A 145 -15.52 -4.14 -27.20
N GLN A 146 -15.00 -3.05 -26.60
CA GLN A 146 -13.90 -2.27 -27.19
C GLN A 146 -12.61 -3.08 -27.39
N SER A 147 -12.33 -4.05 -26.52
CA SER A 147 -11.16 -4.93 -26.65
C SER A 147 -11.33 -5.98 -27.77
N GLN A 148 -12.57 -6.32 -28.15
CA GLN A 148 -12.85 -7.22 -29.27
C GLN A 148 -12.90 -6.47 -30.62
N ASP A 149 -13.36 -5.22 -30.62
CA ASP A 149 -13.42 -4.37 -31.82
C ASP A 149 -12.06 -3.79 -32.27
N GLN A 150 -10.99 -3.88 -31.47
CA GLN A 150 -9.62 -3.51 -31.89
C GLN A 150 -8.95 -4.54 -32.82
N SER A 151 -9.69 -5.50 -33.35
CA SER A 151 -9.26 -6.37 -34.46
C SER A 151 -9.75 -5.89 -35.83
N SER A 152 -10.11 -4.60 -35.97
CA SER A 152 -10.34 -3.95 -37.28
C SER A 152 -10.00 -2.45 -37.24
N PRO A 153 -9.34 -1.90 -38.29
CA PRO A 153 -8.62 -0.63 -38.21
C PRO A 153 -9.55 0.57 -38.48
N SER A 154 -9.72 1.46 -37.50
CA SER A 154 -10.26 2.81 -37.69
C SER A 154 -9.11 3.81 -37.43
N THR A 155 -8.32 4.10 -38.46
CA THR A 155 -8.42 5.30 -39.32
C THR A 155 -8.39 6.60 -38.52
N ASN A 156 -7.18 7.05 -38.18
CA ASN A 156 -6.88 8.45 -37.96
C ASN A 156 -6.01 8.93 -39.14
N PRO A 157 -6.44 9.89 -39.98
CA PRO A 157 -5.80 10.13 -41.29
C PRO A 157 -4.40 10.76 -41.27
N ASN A 158 -3.88 11.16 -40.10
CA ASN A 158 -2.64 11.95 -40.00
C ASN A 158 -1.56 11.37 -39.06
N SER A 159 -1.72 10.13 -38.56
CA SER A 159 -0.63 9.44 -37.85
C SER A 159 -0.01 8.39 -38.78
N LEU A 160 1.32 8.43 -38.94
CA LEU A 160 2.07 7.34 -39.57
C LEU A 160 1.64 6.00 -38.92
N PRO A 161 1.37 4.93 -39.69
CA PRO A 161 0.92 3.67 -39.12
C PRO A 161 1.89 3.16 -38.05
N ASP A 162 1.39 2.69 -36.91
CA ASP A 162 2.20 2.18 -35.79
C ASP A 162 3.24 1.14 -36.24
N SER A 163 2.90 0.34 -37.25
CA SER A 163 3.80 -0.61 -37.90
C SER A 163 5.03 0.05 -38.54
N GLN A 164 4.86 1.20 -39.21
CA GLN A 164 5.98 1.93 -39.83
C GLN A 164 6.87 2.59 -38.77
N ILE A 165 6.28 3.13 -37.69
CA ILE A 165 7.03 3.71 -36.57
C ILE A 165 7.88 2.61 -35.91
N ARG A 166 7.27 1.45 -35.68
CA ARG A 166 7.92 0.29 -35.07
C ARG A 166 9.08 -0.23 -35.92
N ASP A 167 8.88 -0.40 -37.23
CA ASP A 167 9.92 -0.87 -38.14
C ASP A 167 11.08 0.13 -38.28
N ALA A 168 10.78 1.44 -38.29
CA ALA A 168 11.81 2.48 -38.32
C ALA A 168 12.64 2.48 -37.04
N LEU A 169 11.98 2.42 -35.88
CA LEU A 169 12.64 2.42 -34.56
C LEU A 169 13.44 1.14 -34.32
N ASN A 170 12.93 0.01 -34.80
CA ASN A 170 13.63 -1.27 -34.75
C ASN A 170 14.90 -1.24 -35.59
N ARG A 171 14.84 -0.70 -36.82
CA ARG A 171 16.03 -0.52 -37.67
C ARG A 171 17.09 0.37 -37.02
N GLN A 172 16.67 1.45 -36.36
CA GLN A 172 17.58 2.38 -35.70
C GLN A 172 18.28 1.74 -34.49
N THR A 173 17.55 0.99 -33.69
CA THR A 173 18.05 0.44 -32.41
C THR A 173 18.68 -0.95 -32.53
N PHE A 174 18.46 -1.65 -33.66
CA PHE A 174 18.94 -3.01 -33.88
C PHE A 174 20.44 -3.18 -33.63
N GLY A 175 21.28 -2.25 -34.11
CA GLY A 175 22.73 -2.36 -33.93
C GLY A 175 23.15 -2.37 -32.46
N GLN A 176 22.57 -1.48 -31.64
CA GLN A 176 22.88 -1.36 -30.21
C GLN A 176 22.38 -2.58 -29.43
N PHE A 177 21.15 -3.01 -29.72
CA PHE A 177 20.56 -4.16 -29.04
C PHE A 177 21.20 -5.48 -29.44
N ASN A 178 21.61 -5.61 -30.71
CA ASN A 178 22.34 -6.79 -31.17
C ASN A 178 23.72 -6.88 -30.51
N GLN A 179 24.45 -5.78 -30.34
CA GLN A 179 25.73 -5.77 -29.62
C GLN A 179 25.57 -6.21 -28.17
N TYR A 180 24.55 -5.69 -27.47
CA TYR A 180 24.25 -6.09 -26.10
C TYR A 180 23.84 -7.56 -25.99
N ALA A 181 23.00 -8.04 -26.92
CA ALA A 181 22.59 -9.43 -26.99
C ALA A 181 23.77 -10.37 -27.30
N MET A 182 24.72 -9.96 -28.15
CA MET A 182 25.95 -10.71 -28.45
C MET A 182 26.82 -10.93 -27.22
N VAL A 183 26.99 -9.91 -26.37
CA VAL A 183 27.77 -10.02 -25.14
C VAL A 183 27.08 -10.95 -24.14
N LYS A 184 25.75 -10.89 -24.07
CA LYS A 184 24.97 -11.64 -23.08
C LYS A 184 24.72 -13.10 -23.47
N TYR A 185 24.58 -13.39 -24.77
CA TYR A 185 24.21 -14.72 -25.28
C TYR A 185 25.05 -15.10 -26.51
N ALA A 186 26.39 -15.10 -26.37
CA ALA A 186 27.33 -15.33 -27.47
C ALA A 186 27.10 -16.63 -28.28
N ASN A 187 26.59 -17.69 -27.63
CA ASN A 187 26.46 -19.04 -28.21
C ASN A 187 25.01 -19.44 -28.56
N ASP A 188 24.03 -18.57 -28.30
CA ASP A 188 22.60 -18.90 -28.46
C ASP A 188 21.88 -17.84 -29.32
N PRO A 189 21.79 -18.05 -30.64
CA PRO A 189 21.15 -17.10 -31.56
C PRO A 189 19.67 -16.86 -31.24
N GLN A 190 18.94 -17.88 -30.76
CA GLN A 190 17.51 -17.74 -30.46
C GLN A 190 17.28 -16.81 -29.26
N LYS A 191 18.05 -16.98 -28.18
CA LYS A 191 17.96 -16.09 -27.01
C LYS A 191 18.41 -14.67 -27.32
N ARG A 192 19.33 -14.49 -28.27
CA ARG A 192 19.71 -13.16 -28.76
C ARG A 192 18.55 -12.48 -29.46
N ASP A 193 17.90 -13.17 -30.39
CA ASP A 193 16.78 -12.62 -31.17
C ASP A 193 15.58 -12.29 -30.27
N GLU A 194 15.28 -13.15 -29.29
CA GLU A 194 14.25 -12.88 -28.28
C GLU A 194 14.58 -11.66 -27.42
N LEU A 195 15.84 -11.53 -26.97
CA LEU A 195 16.27 -10.38 -26.18
C LEU A 195 16.21 -9.08 -27.00
N ILE A 196 16.65 -9.11 -28.27
CA ILE A 196 16.55 -7.95 -29.16
C ILE A 196 15.09 -7.55 -29.34
N LYS A 197 14.19 -8.51 -29.55
CA LYS A 197 12.75 -8.24 -29.66
C LYS A 197 12.18 -7.63 -28.39
N GLN A 198 12.55 -8.11 -27.20
CA GLN A 198 12.12 -7.55 -25.93
C GLN A 198 12.63 -6.11 -25.72
N LEU A 199 13.88 -5.84 -26.07
CA LEU A 199 14.47 -4.50 -25.97
C LEU A 199 13.80 -3.52 -26.95
N GLN A 200 13.53 -3.97 -28.17
CA GLN A 200 12.78 -3.21 -29.17
C GLN A 200 11.34 -2.92 -28.73
N GLU A 201 10.65 -3.89 -28.13
CA GLU A 201 9.31 -3.71 -27.57
C GLU A 201 9.28 -2.68 -26.44
N LYS A 202 10.22 -2.79 -25.49
CA LYS A 202 10.33 -1.84 -24.38
C LYS A 202 10.62 -0.43 -24.89
N HIS A 203 11.57 -0.30 -25.81
CA HIS A 203 11.94 0.98 -26.40
C HIS A 203 10.79 1.60 -27.20
N PHE A 204 10.00 0.79 -27.91
CA PHE A 204 8.80 1.24 -28.61
C PHE A 204 7.75 1.79 -27.62
N HIS A 205 7.52 1.13 -26.48
CA HIS A 205 6.60 1.61 -25.46
C HIS A 205 7.05 2.94 -24.84
N GLU A 206 8.33 3.07 -24.52
CA GLU A 206 8.90 4.32 -23.99
C GLU A 206 8.75 5.47 -25.00
N TYR A 207 9.01 5.20 -26.28
CA TYR A 207 8.83 6.17 -27.36
C TYR A 207 7.38 6.60 -27.51
N MET A 208 6.43 5.66 -27.58
CA MET A 208 5.00 5.96 -27.71
C MET A 208 4.48 6.76 -26.51
N THR A 209 4.91 6.42 -25.30
CA THR A 209 4.56 7.16 -24.07
C THR A 209 5.04 8.62 -24.13
N ARG A 210 6.26 8.84 -24.64
CA ARG A 210 6.84 10.18 -24.81
C ARG A 210 6.12 11.00 -25.87
N VAL A 211 5.74 10.38 -26.99
CA VAL A 211 4.95 11.05 -28.03
C VAL A 211 3.57 11.43 -27.48
N HIS A 212 2.91 10.53 -26.75
CA HIS A 212 1.60 10.80 -26.16
C HIS A 212 1.66 11.92 -25.11
N SER A 213 2.72 11.98 -24.29
CA SER A 213 2.90 13.06 -23.31
C SER A 213 3.22 14.41 -23.93
N GLN A 214 3.91 14.45 -25.08
CA GLN A 214 4.11 15.67 -25.86
C GLN A 214 2.82 16.13 -26.55
N VAL A 215 2.00 15.22 -27.08
CA VAL A 215 0.72 15.60 -27.70
C VAL A 215 -0.28 16.08 -26.64
N ALA A 216 -0.32 15.46 -25.44
CA ALA A 216 -1.17 15.90 -24.33
C ALA A 216 -0.78 17.26 -23.72
N SER A 217 0.46 17.72 -23.96
CA SER A 217 0.95 19.04 -23.51
C SER A 217 0.86 20.13 -24.59
N SER A 218 0.44 19.79 -25.81
CA SER A 218 0.46 20.69 -26.97
C SER A 218 -0.90 21.31 -27.35
N ASP A 219 -1.96 21.09 -26.56
CA ASP A 219 -3.26 21.79 -26.75
C ASP A 219 -3.25 23.26 -26.27
N GLU A 220 -2.11 23.77 -25.78
CA GLU A 220 -1.86 25.21 -25.73
C GLU A 220 -0.45 25.55 -26.28
N ARG A 221 -0.43 26.15 -27.48
CA ARG A 221 0.66 26.91 -28.12
C ARG A 221 1.80 26.14 -28.81
N GLY A 222 1.65 26.01 -30.14
CA GLY A 222 2.51 26.68 -31.13
C GLY A 222 4.04 26.50 -31.10
N CYS A 223 4.54 25.74 -32.09
CA CYS A 223 5.90 25.63 -32.63
C CYS A 223 6.84 26.86 -32.45
N PHE A 224 8.09 26.63 -32.01
CA PHE A 224 9.32 27.16 -32.65
C PHE A 224 10.56 26.32 -32.28
N ILE A 225 11.33 25.95 -33.31
CA ILE A 225 12.63 25.28 -33.30
C ILE A 225 13.74 26.26 -32.88
N ARG A 226 14.74 25.81 -32.10
CA ARG A 226 16.18 25.89 -32.45
C ARG A 226 17.12 25.24 -31.41
N GLU A 227 18.11 24.57 -31.99
CA GLU A 227 19.28 23.89 -31.43
C GLU A 227 20.23 24.90 -30.73
N ASP A 228 20.97 24.49 -29.68
CA ASP A 228 22.36 24.02 -29.82
C ASP A 228 23.13 23.93 -28.47
N GLU A 229 24.00 22.92 -28.43
CA GLU A 229 25.27 22.71 -27.70
C GLU A 229 25.52 22.98 -26.19
N SER A 230 26.27 22.03 -25.60
CA SER A 230 26.92 22.08 -24.28
C SER A 230 28.44 22.46 -24.40
N PRO A 231 29.28 22.23 -23.37
CA PRO A 231 30.05 23.19 -22.54
C PRO A 231 31.56 23.18 -22.99
N PRO A 232 32.67 23.41 -22.22
CA PRO A 232 32.90 23.53 -20.77
C PRO A 232 33.99 24.56 -20.33
N ALA A 233 34.35 24.60 -19.03
CA ALA A 233 35.74 24.70 -18.57
C ALA A 233 35.88 24.56 -17.05
N ALA A 234 36.93 23.85 -16.67
CA ALA A 234 37.43 23.55 -15.33
C ALA A 234 38.26 24.70 -14.72
N CYS A 235 38.57 24.58 -13.42
CA CYS A 235 39.91 24.69 -12.81
C CYS A 235 39.77 24.55 -11.27
N SER A 236 40.24 23.48 -10.63
CA SER A 236 41.57 23.31 -9.99
C SER A 236 42.01 24.42 -9.02
N GLY A 237 42.37 24.00 -7.80
CA GLY A 237 42.97 24.83 -6.75
C GLY A 237 43.15 24.04 -5.45
N GLU A 238 44.26 23.31 -5.37
CA GLU A 238 44.77 22.56 -4.22
C GLU A 238 45.23 23.49 -3.08
N ASN A 239 45.21 23.02 -1.84
CA ASN A 239 46.28 23.28 -0.85
C ASN A 239 46.20 22.29 0.33
N GLU A 240 47.36 21.72 0.65
CA GLU A 240 47.64 20.68 1.63
C GLU A 240 47.81 21.17 3.08
N ALA A 241 47.74 20.16 3.97
CA ALA A 241 48.51 19.97 5.21
C ALA A 241 48.05 20.67 6.50
N ASN A 242 47.65 19.87 7.51
CA ASN A 242 48.62 19.44 8.52
C ASN A 242 48.18 18.19 9.30
N VAL A 243 49.14 17.28 9.49
CA VAL A 243 49.05 16.04 10.26
C VAL A 243 49.65 16.30 11.65
N THR A 244 48.98 15.88 12.71
CA THR A 244 49.66 15.50 13.97
C THR A 244 48.99 14.26 14.57
N ASP A 245 49.80 13.23 14.66
CA ASP A 245 49.61 11.90 15.23
C ASP A 245 49.69 11.93 16.78
N ALA A 246 48.89 11.11 17.45
CA ALA A 246 49.19 10.57 18.78
C ALA A 246 48.18 9.46 19.16
N ASN A 247 48.53 8.23 18.79
CA ASN A 247 47.98 6.99 19.34
C ASN A 247 48.19 6.88 20.87
N THR A 248 47.15 6.50 21.63
CA THR A 248 47.29 5.79 22.91
C THR A 248 46.06 4.93 23.22
N VAL A 249 46.18 3.63 23.02
CA VAL A 249 45.49 2.54 23.75
C VAL A 249 46.47 1.35 23.72
N PRO A 250 46.57 0.46 24.74
CA PRO A 250 45.40 -0.27 25.28
C PRO A 250 45.47 -0.66 26.78
N PHE A 251 44.32 -1.01 27.36
CA PHE A 251 44.29 -2.04 28.41
C PHE A 251 43.03 -2.90 28.30
N TYR A 252 43.23 -4.21 28.27
CA TYR A 252 42.21 -5.23 28.07
C TYR A 252 41.41 -5.48 29.34
N SER A 253 40.08 -5.45 29.22
CA SER A 253 39.19 -6.24 30.08
C SER A 253 38.02 -6.75 29.25
N HIS A 254 38.01 -8.08 29.11
CA HIS A 254 37.02 -9.04 28.62
C HIS A 254 35.65 -8.55 28.09
N PRO A 255 35.14 -9.18 27.00
CA PRO A 255 33.97 -8.72 26.26
C PRO A 255 32.71 -8.95 27.08
N THR A 256 32.30 -7.94 27.82
CA THR A 256 30.95 -7.88 28.36
C THR A 256 30.07 -7.42 27.21
N THR A 257 29.06 -8.22 26.89
CA THR A 257 27.91 -7.96 26.02
C THR A 257 27.75 -6.45 25.78
N ARG A 258 27.89 -5.99 24.53
CA ARG A 258 27.64 -4.58 24.18
C ARG A 258 26.23 -4.23 24.68
N GLN A 259 26.15 -3.59 25.84
CA GLN A 259 24.95 -2.92 26.28
C GLN A 259 24.75 -1.80 25.28
N VAL A 260 23.87 -2.04 24.32
CA VAL A 260 23.38 -0.97 23.45
C VAL A 260 22.61 -0.01 24.36
N ASN A 261 23.11 1.22 24.46
CA ASN A 261 22.43 2.27 25.20
C ASN A 261 21.25 2.79 24.36
N MET A 262 20.07 2.23 24.57
CA MET A 262 18.80 2.77 24.04
C MET A 262 18.39 3.99 24.85
N LEU A 263 18.70 5.18 24.34
CA LEU A 263 18.32 6.44 24.98
C LEU A 263 16.80 6.69 24.82
N PRO A 264 16.15 7.42 25.75
CA PRO A 264 14.76 7.78 25.56
C PRO A 264 14.59 8.77 24.40
N ALA A 265 13.49 8.61 23.65
CA ALA A 265 13.08 9.61 22.66
C ALA A 265 12.61 10.90 23.33
N SER A 266 12.87 12.03 22.67
CA SER A 266 12.28 13.32 23.01
C SER A 266 11.02 13.54 22.18
N ILE A 267 9.94 14.02 22.81
CA ILE A 267 8.64 14.28 22.16
C ILE A 267 8.15 15.67 22.59
N TRP A 268 7.64 16.45 21.63
CA TRP A 268 7.04 17.76 21.87
C TRP A 268 5.93 18.05 20.86
N THR A 269 5.17 19.13 21.08
CA THR A 269 4.12 19.56 20.15
C THR A 269 4.35 21.00 19.66
N ARG A 270 3.75 21.34 18.51
CA ARG A 270 3.75 22.69 17.93
C ARG A 270 2.35 23.09 17.49
N ARG A 271 2.03 24.39 17.57
CA ARG A 271 0.70 24.93 17.28
C ARG A 271 0.48 25.37 15.83
N ASP A 272 1.51 25.35 15.01
CA ASP A 272 1.50 25.78 13.62
C ASP A 272 1.06 24.66 12.65
N ILE A 273 -0.01 23.93 13.04
CA ILE A 273 -0.52 22.76 12.31
C ILE A 273 -0.98 23.08 10.89
N LYS A 274 -1.55 24.28 10.67
CA LYS A 274 -2.01 24.71 9.34
C LYS A 274 -0.81 24.89 8.39
N ASP A 275 0.20 25.63 8.83
CA ASP A 275 1.41 25.91 8.05
C ASP A 275 2.19 24.62 7.77
N PHE A 276 2.26 23.72 8.77
CA PHE A 276 2.85 22.40 8.61
C PHE A 276 2.15 21.61 7.49
N LYS A 277 0.83 21.39 7.58
CA LYS A 277 0.07 20.64 6.56
C LYS A 277 0.21 21.24 5.17
N GLU A 278 0.18 22.58 5.05
CA GLU A 278 0.37 23.25 3.77
C GLU A 278 1.78 23.06 3.20
N SER A 279 2.80 23.12 4.06
CA SER A 279 4.19 22.87 3.65
C SER A 279 4.40 21.45 3.12
N ILE A 280 3.75 20.45 3.73
CA ILE A 280 3.79 19.06 3.26
C ILE A 280 3.11 18.93 1.90
N ARG A 281 1.90 19.49 1.74
CA ARG A 281 1.17 19.47 0.46
C ARG A 281 1.96 20.14 -0.67
N ARG A 282 2.71 21.22 -0.38
CA ARG A 282 3.54 21.92 -1.38
C ARG A 282 4.79 21.14 -1.79
N SER A 283 5.28 20.27 -0.90
CA SER A 283 6.52 19.50 -1.11
C SER A 283 6.30 18.23 -1.96
N GLY A 284 5.05 17.90 -2.32
CA GLY A 284 4.67 16.74 -3.13
C GLY A 284 4.07 15.57 -2.32
N ASP A 285 3.67 14.49 -3.02
CA ASP A 285 2.88 13.39 -2.44
C ASP A 285 3.62 12.54 -1.40
N ASN A 286 4.93 12.69 -1.24
CA ASN A 286 5.75 11.81 -0.40
C ASN A 286 5.54 11.99 1.12
N GLY A 287 4.86 13.07 1.55
CA GLY A 287 4.59 13.34 2.96
C GLY A 287 3.13 13.20 3.38
N THR A 288 2.23 12.78 2.47
CA THR A 288 0.80 12.61 2.77
C THR A 288 0.39 11.16 2.56
N ILE A 289 -0.15 10.51 3.59
CA ILE A 289 -0.61 9.12 3.53
C ILE A 289 -2.06 9.04 4.03
N ARG A 290 -2.89 8.25 3.37
CA ARG A 290 -4.22 7.89 3.90
C ARG A 290 -4.11 6.58 4.66
N VAL A 291 -4.43 6.61 5.95
CA VAL A 291 -4.52 5.42 6.81
C VAL A 291 -5.99 5.03 6.92
N GLY A 292 -6.38 3.89 6.36
CA GLY A 292 -7.74 3.37 6.41
C GLY A 292 -8.19 2.99 7.82
N TYR A 293 -9.49 2.80 8.02
CA TYR A 293 -10.02 2.33 9.31
C TYR A 293 -9.56 0.88 9.52
N GLY A 294 -9.20 0.50 10.74
CA GLY A 294 -8.68 -0.85 11.00
C GLY A 294 -7.26 -1.12 10.48
N GLU A 295 -6.60 -0.14 9.84
CA GLU A 295 -5.27 -0.30 9.24
C GLU A 295 -4.16 0.19 10.17
N THR A 296 -2.97 -0.39 10.03
CA THR A 296 -1.73 0.19 10.54
C THR A 296 -0.77 0.45 9.38
N VAL A 297 -0.23 1.66 9.34
CA VAL A 297 0.81 2.03 8.38
C VAL A 297 2.14 2.12 9.10
N THR A 298 3.17 1.47 8.55
CA THR A 298 4.54 1.55 9.05
C THR A 298 5.43 2.27 8.05
N VAL A 299 5.98 3.42 8.45
CA VAL A 299 7.02 4.12 7.69
C VAL A 299 8.38 3.63 8.17
N ARG A 300 9.15 3.02 7.26
CA ARG A 300 10.49 2.48 7.51
C ARG A 300 11.54 3.52 7.13
N VAL A 301 12.37 3.92 8.08
CA VAL A 301 13.40 4.95 7.92
C VAL A 301 14.78 4.39 8.30
N PRO A 302 15.60 3.98 7.33
CA PRO A 302 16.97 3.54 7.58
C PRO A 302 17.82 4.63 8.23
N THR A 303 18.74 4.25 9.12
CA THR A 303 19.76 5.18 9.64
C THR A 303 20.71 5.61 8.54
N HIS A 304 21.02 6.90 8.47
CA HIS A 304 22.01 7.42 7.53
C HIS A 304 23.42 7.37 8.13
N ASP A 305 24.45 7.06 7.33
CA ASP A 305 25.84 6.98 7.81
C ASP A 305 26.38 8.31 8.34
N ASP A 306 26.01 9.41 7.69
CA ASP A 306 26.34 10.77 8.14
C ASP A 306 25.34 11.32 9.19
N GLY A 307 24.42 10.49 9.68
CA GLY A 307 23.39 10.88 10.63
C GLY A 307 23.70 10.46 12.05
N ASN A 308 23.24 11.23 13.03
CA ASN A 308 23.35 10.83 14.44
C ASN A 308 22.02 10.71 15.17
N SER A 309 20.93 11.27 14.62
CA SER A 309 19.60 11.25 15.23
C SER A 309 18.51 11.27 14.17
N LEU A 310 17.38 10.65 14.47
CA LEU A 310 16.16 10.75 13.68
C LEU A 310 15.32 11.90 14.24
N PHE A 311 14.71 12.67 13.36
CA PHE A 311 13.65 13.63 13.67
C PHE A 311 12.39 13.27 12.89
N TRP A 312 11.23 13.41 13.54
CA TRP A 312 9.93 13.19 12.93
C TRP A 312 8.96 14.28 13.34
N GLU A 313 8.04 14.58 12.42
CA GLU A 313 6.90 15.47 12.64
C GLU A 313 5.68 14.88 11.96
N PHE A 314 4.51 14.93 12.60
CA PHE A 314 3.27 14.49 11.99
C PHE A 314 2.03 15.21 12.52
N ALA A 315 0.99 15.21 11.70
CA ALA A 315 -0.33 15.73 12.01
C ALA A 315 -1.41 14.98 11.20
N THR A 316 -2.66 15.04 11.65
CA THR A 316 -3.82 14.49 10.94
C THR A 316 -4.88 15.56 10.70
N ASP A 317 -5.83 15.33 9.80
CA ASP A 317 -6.85 16.35 9.50
C ASP A 317 -7.87 16.58 10.62
N ASN A 318 -8.54 15.55 11.11
CA ASN A 318 -9.76 15.71 11.92
C ASN A 318 -9.81 14.91 13.21
N TYR A 319 -8.94 13.91 13.37
CA TYR A 319 -9.06 12.92 14.43
C TYR A 319 -7.67 12.48 14.88
N ASP A 320 -7.57 11.93 16.07
CA ASP A 320 -6.35 11.33 16.57
C ASP A 320 -5.92 10.09 15.77
N ILE A 321 -4.67 9.70 15.94
CA ILE A 321 -4.11 8.44 15.42
C ILE A 321 -3.18 7.84 16.48
N GLY A 322 -3.06 6.52 16.53
CA GLY A 322 -2.06 5.85 17.34
C GLY A 322 -0.67 6.07 16.75
N PHE A 323 0.31 6.39 17.59
CA PHE A 323 1.69 6.54 17.16
C PHE A 323 2.64 5.80 18.10
N GLY A 324 3.52 4.98 17.52
CA GLY A 324 4.64 4.35 18.20
C GLY A 324 5.91 4.40 17.34
N LEU A 325 7.05 4.18 18.00
CA LEU A 325 8.38 4.20 17.37
C LEU A 325 9.16 2.97 17.82
N PHE A 326 9.68 2.23 16.86
CA PHE A 326 10.48 1.04 17.08
C PHE A 326 11.79 1.13 16.29
N PHE A 327 12.76 0.29 16.66
CA PHE A 327 14.05 0.19 15.99
C PHE A 327 14.35 -1.26 15.63
N GLU A 328 14.47 -1.55 14.35
CA GLU A 328 14.82 -2.85 13.80
C GLU A 328 16.33 -2.93 13.57
N TRP A 329 16.98 -3.90 14.22
CA TRP A 329 18.42 -4.17 14.12
C TRP A 329 18.74 -4.92 12.82
N THR A 330 18.63 -4.20 11.71
CA THR A 330 18.95 -4.69 10.37
C THR A 330 19.85 -3.73 9.61
N VAL A 331 20.60 -4.22 8.63
CA VAL A 331 21.31 -3.37 7.68
C VAL A 331 20.42 -3.24 6.45
N SER A 332 19.92 -2.04 6.16
CA SER A 332 19.21 -1.81 4.91
C SER A 332 20.22 -1.65 3.78
N ASP A 333 19.94 -2.27 2.63
CA ASP A 333 20.75 -2.10 1.41
C ASP A 333 20.60 -0.70 0.80
N THR A 334 19.62 0.09 1.25
CA THR A 334 19.34 1.43 0.74
C THR A 334 19.01 2.41 1.87
N ASN A 335 19.30 3.70 1.67
CA ASN A 335 18.86 4.78 2.58
C ASN A 335 17.47 5.34 2.22
N VAL A 336 16.68 4.59 1.44
CA VAL A 336 15.38 5.05 0.92
C VAL A 336 14.29 4.79 1.95
N VAL A 337 13.48 5.82 2.25
CA VAL A 337 12.29 5.68 3.09
C VAL A 337 11.23 4.89 2.35
N SER A 338 10.67 3.86 2.99
CA SER A 338 9.59 3.04 2.41
C SER A 338 8.36 3.03 3.32
N VAL A 339 7.18 2.89 2.71
CA VAL A 339 5.89 2.87 3.40
C VAL A 339 5.27 1.49 3.20
N HIS A 340 4.94 0.83 4.30
CA HIS A 340 4.24 -0.44 4.31
C HIS A 340 2.85 -0.23 4.91
N VAL A 341 1.82 -0.71 4.22
CA VAL A 341 0.44 -0.67 4.69
C VAL A 341 0.09 -2.10 5.11
N CYS A 342 -0.16 -2.30 6.40
CA CYS A 342 -0.62 -3.57 6.93
C CYS A 342 -2.12 -3.45 7.22
N GLU A 343 -2.92 -4.16 6.43
CA GLU A 343 -4.36 -4.33 6.68
C GLU A 343 -4.52 -5.42 7.76
N SER A 344 -4.67 -5.02 9.02
CA SER A 344 -4.81 -5.90 10.20
C SER A 344 -3.61 -6.79 10.52
N GLU A 345 -3.32 -6.92 11.81
CA GLU A 345 -2.15 -7.61 12.40
C GLU A 345 -2.33 -9.16 12.37
N ASP A 346 -2.79 -9.72 11.24
CA ASP A 346 -3.17 -11.13 11.15
C ASP A 346 -2.32 -12.01 10.20
N ASP A 347 -1.39 -11.45 9.42
CA ASP A 347 -0.83 -12.15 8.23
C ASP A 347 0.67 -12.52 8.27
N ASP A 348 1.29 -12.65 9.45
CA ASP A 348 2.77 -12.81 9.57
C ASP A 348 3.30 -14.13 10.16
N ASP A 349 2.51 -15.20 10.33
CA ASP A 349 3.01 -16.46 10.94
C ASP A 349 2.47 -17.78 10.32
N ASP A 350 2.34 -17.90 9.00
CA ASP A 350 1.80 -19.14 8.37
C ASP A 350 2.68 -19.77 7.26
N ASP A 351 4.00 -19.86 7.48
CA ASP A 351 4.94 -20.57 6.57
C ASP A 351 5.88 -21.57 7.28
N GLU A 352 5.41 -22.29 8.32
CA GLU A 352 6.18 -23.40 8.92
C GLU A 352 5.43 -24.73 8.81
N ALA A 353 5.31 -25.23 7.57
CA ALA A 353 4.88 -26.59 7.31
C ALA A 353 5.36 -27.14 5.95
N ASP A 354 6.67 -27.15 5.67
CA ASP A 354 7.32 -28.28 4.97
C ASP A 354 8.83 -28.03 4.73
N SER A 355 9.70 -28.74 5.47
CA SER A 355 10.88 -29.35 4.84
C SER A 355 11.49 -30.43 5.73
N ILE A 356 11.09 -31.65 5.43
CA ILE A 356 11.79 -32.94 5.55
C ILE A 356 13.24 -32.91 6.10
N ALA A 357 13.43 -33.73 7.12
CA ALA A 357 14.71 -34.19 7.64
C ALA A 357 15.64 -34.76 6.56
N THR A 358 16.88 -34.28 6.51
CA THR A 358 18.03 -35.07 6.07
C THR A 358 19.22 -34.84 6.99
N ASN A 359 19.80 -35.96 7.44
CA ASN A 359 20.96 -36.06 8.32
C ASN A 359 22.23 -35.48 7.69
N SER A 360 23.10 -34.85 8.48
CA SER A 360 24.52 -35.25 8.63
C SER A 360 25.26 -34.33 9.62
N ASP A 361 25.99 -34.94 10.55
CA ASP A 361 26.99 -34.35 11.44
C ASP A 361 27.94 -33.38 10.72
N ASP A 362 28.06 -32.16 11.24
CA ASP A 362 29.30 -31.37 11.23
C ASP A 362 29.32 -30.47 12.49
N VAL A 363 30.28 -30.72 13.38
CA VAL A 363 30.34 -30.17 14.75
C VAL A 363 31.28 -28.94 14.83
N GLU A 364 31.75 -28.38 13.72
CA GLU A 364 32.85 -27.39 13.74
C GLU A 364 32.61 -26.09 12.95
N ARG A 365 31.42 -25.49 13.03
CA ARG A 365 31.18 -24.08 12.62
C ARG A 365 29.90 -23.49 13.23
N GLY A 366 29.99 -22.49 14.12
CA GLY A 366 28.78 -21.90 14.70
C GLY A 366 28.92 -20.50 15.32
N ALA A 367 28.85 -19.46 14.48
CA ALA A 367 28.24 -18.16 14.78
C ALA A 367 28.04 -17.34 13.49
N ARG A 368 27.32 -17.88 12.52
CA ARG A 368 26.67 -17.07 11.48
C ARG A 368 25.18 -17.35 11.58
N THR A 369 24.43 -16.29 11.83
CA THR A 369 22.98 -16.21 11.87
C THR A 369 22.33 -17.03 10.76
N LEU A 370 21.41 -17.91 11.15
CA LEU A 370 20.56 -18.70 10.27
C LEU A 370 19.76 -17.78 9.32
N PRO A 371 19.56 -18.14 8.04
CA PRO A 371 18.62 -17.45 7.17
C PRO A 371 17.21 -17.83 7.62
N GLY A 372 16.56 -16.96 8.39
CA GLY A 372 15.21 -17.21 8.94
C GLY A 372 14.92 -16.51 10.26
N SER A 373 15.92 -15.96 10.97
CA SER A 373 15.63 -15.17 12.18
C SER A 373 15.13 -13.77 11.79
N LYS A 374 13.84 -13.46 12.07
CA LYS A 374 13.29 -12.10 12.01
C LYS A 374 14.27 -11.14 12.73
N PRO A 375 14.63 -9.98 12.15
CA PRO A 375 15.57 -9.06 12.79
C PRO A 375 15.04 -8.60 14.16
N ALA A 376 15.93 -8.43 15.13
CA ALA A 376 15.52 -7.99 16.47
C ALA A 376 14.91 -6.59 16.42
N VAL A 377 13.80 -6.37 17.13
CA VAL A 377 13.08 -5.08 17.17
C VAL A 377 12.96 -4.60 18.61
N ASP A 378 13.41 -3.37 18.88
CA ASP A 378 13.24 -2.71 20.17
C ASP A 378 12.16 -1.62 20.11
N GLN A 379 11.34 -1.53 21.17
CA GLN A 379 10.35 -0.47 21.32
C GLN A 379 10.98 0.78 21.95
N ILE A 380 10.93 1.91 21.25
CA ILE A 380 11.38 3.22 21.76
C ILE A 380 10.19 3.99 22.35
N ILE A 381 9.10 4.09 21.60
CA ILE A 381 7.86 4.75 22.01
C ILE A 381 6.72 3.73 21.87
N PRO A 382 6.04 3.35 22.96
CA PRO A 382 4.84 2.52 22.88
C PRO A 382 3.76 3.21 22.04
N VAL A 383 2.92 2.42 21.37
CA VAL A 383 1.80 2.94 20.58
C VAL A 383 0.75 3.55 21.51
N TYR A 384 0.57 4.86 21.41
CA TYR A 384 -0.50 5.58 22.11
C TYR A 384 -1.20 6.55 21.17
N ARG A 385 -2.49 6.77 21.42
CA ARG A 385 -3.33 7.73 20.69
C ARG A 385 -2.83 9.15 20.92
N ARG A 386 -2.68 9.92 19.84
CA ARG A 386 -2.19 11.31 19.84
C ARG A 386 -3.21 12.22 19.17
N ASP A 387 -3.59 13.29 19.85
CA ASP A 387 -4.46 14.36 19.33
C ASP A 387 -3.74 15.26 18.31
N CYS A 388 -3.07 14.63 17.34
CA CYS A 388 -2.27 15.28 16.30
C CYS A 388 -3.11 15.96 15.20
N HIS A 389 -4.43 16.00 15.38
CA HIS A 389 -5.35 16.84 14.62
C HIS A 389 -5.47 18.25 15.22
N GLU A 390 -5.02 18.45 16.47
CA GLU A 390 -5.03 19.73 17.17
C GLU A 390 -3.67 20.43 17.08
N GLU A 391 -2.57 19.70 17.33
CA GLU A 391 -1.19 20.20 17.29
C GLU A 391 -0.30 19.27 16.46
N VAL A 392 0.79 19.80 15.89
CA VAL A 392 1.82 18.97 15.23
C VAL A 392 2.58 18.22 16.32
N TYR A 393 2.62 16.89 16.24
CA TYR A 393 3.48 16.08 17.10
C TYR A 393 4.84 15.95 16.47
N ALA A 394 5.88 16.14 17.27
CA ALA A 394 7.26 16.09 16.81
C ALA A 394 8.14 15.36 17.83
N GLY A 395 9.28 14.86 17.38
CA GLY A 395 10.22 14.23 18.27
C GLY A 395 11.57 13.95 17.63
N SER A 396 12.49 13.49 18.47
CA SER A 396 13.80 13.05 18.05
C SER A 396 14.32 11.88 18.87
N HIS A 397 15.15 11.06 18.24
CA HIS A 397 15.82 9.94 18.90
C HIS A 397 17.26 9.80 18.40
N PRO A 398 18.27 9.84 19.28
CA PRO A 398 19.66 9.55 18.92
C PRO A 398 19.78 8.12 18.39
N TYR A 399 20.60 7.91 17.36
CA TYR A 399 20.78 6.58 16.79
C TYR A 399 21.38 5.63 17.83
N PRO A 400 20.70 4.52 18.18
CA PRO A 400 21.27 3.52 19.07
C PRO A 400 22.32 2.66 18.36
N GLY A 401 22.29 2.65 17.02
CA GLY A 401 23.22 1.96 16.13
C GLY A 401 22.75 2.06 14.68
N ARG A 402 23.29 1.22 13.81
CA ARG A 402 22.79 1.05 12.43
C ARG A 402 21.54 0.17 12.44
N GLY A 403 20.50 0.61 11.77
CA GLY A 403 19.20 -0.04 11.81
C GLY A 403 18.15 0.65 10.95
N VAL A 404 16.90 0.27 11.14
CA VAL A 404 15.74 0.88 10.50
C VAL A 404 14.74 1.28 11.57
N TYR A 405 14.36 2.56 11.60
CA TYR A 405 13.26 3.03 12.44
C TYR A 405 11.92 2.64 11.81
N LEU A 406 10.98 2.21 12.66
CA LEU A 406 9.62 1.89 12.29
C LEU A 406 8.68 2.89 12.96
N LEU A 407 8.19 3.87 12.21
CA LEU A 407 7.15 4.78 12.66
C LEU A 407 5.81 4.10 12.39
N LYS A 408 5.17 3.60 13.44
CA LYS A 408 3.86 2.93 13.35
C LYS A 408 2.75 3.94 13.57
N PHE A 409 1.92 4.13 12.55
CA PHE A 409 0.69 4.90 12.59
C PHE A 409 -0.50 3.93 12.64
N ASP A 410 -1.03 3.76 13.83
CA ASP A 410 -2.05 2.77 14.16
C ASP A 410 -3.44 3.40 14.11
N ASN A 411 -4.29 2.88 13.25
CA ASN A 411 -5.68 3.24 13.13
C ASN A 411 -6.62 2.03 13.33
N CYS A 412 -6.13 0.97 13.97
CA CYS A 412 -6.85 -0.28 14.22
C CYS A 412 -8.10 -0.07 15.07
N TYR A 413 -8.03 0.85 16.04
CA TYR A 413 -9.16 1.20 16.92
C TYR A 413 -10.23 2.04 16.21
N SER A 414 -9.91 2.64 15.06
CA SER A 414 -10.88 3.47 14.36
C SER A 414 -11.78 2.59 13.52
N LEU A 415 -13.05 2.67 13.88
CA LEU A 415 -14.09 1.83 13.32
C LEU A 415 -14.60 2.40 12.00
N TRP A 416 -14.66 3.72 11.90
CA TRP A 416 -15.37 4.43 10.84
C TRP A 416 -14.53 5.44 10.08
N ARG A 417 -13.39 5.84 10.65
CA ARG A 417 -12.66 7.03 10.23
C ARG A 417 -11.32 6.64 9.63
N SER A 418 -11.15 6.86 8.33
CA SER A 418 -9.81 6.96 7.76
C SER A 418 -9.13 8.24 8.24
N LYS A 419 -7.80 8.25 8.29
CA LYS A 419 -7.00 9.43 8.64
C LYS A 419 -6.17 9.87 7.46
N THR A 420 -6.20 11.15 7.14
CA THR A 420 -5.17 11.77 6.29
C THR A 420 -4.03 12.17 7.20
N LEU A 421 -2.90 11.48 7.08
CA LEU A 421 -1.67 11.70 7.82
C LEU A 421 -0.73 12.58 6.98
N TYR A 422 -0.24 13.65 7.59
CA TYR A 422 0.84 14.48 7.07
C TYR A 422 2.06 14.19 7.93
N TYR A 423 3.18 13.80 7.32
CA TYR A 423 4.39 13.49 8.07
C TYR A 423 5.65 14.00 7.35
N ARG A 424 6.70 14.18 8.14
CA ARG A 424 8.04 14.51 7.67
C ARG A 424 9.05 13.81 8.56
N VAL A 425 10.08 13.25 7.93
CA VAL A 425 11.23 12.64 8.62
C VAL A 425 12.52 13.19 8.04
N TYR A 426 13.52 13.39 8.89
CA TYR A 426 14.86 13.84 8.50
C TYR A 426 15.86 13.42 9.57
N TYR A 427 17.15 13.49 9.24
CA TYR A 427 18.23 13.20 10.16
C TYR A 427 19.09 14.45 10.38
N SER A 428 19.70 14.54 11.56
CA SER A 428 20.76 15.53 11.82
C SER A 428 22.03 15.15 11.09
N LYS A 429 22.76 16.14 10.59
CA LYS A 429 24.16 16.00 10.20
C LYS A 429 25.08 16.12 11.41
#